data_AF-A0A1G5BKF9-F1
#
_entry.id   AF-A0A1G5BKF9-F1
#
_cell.length_a   1.000
_cell.length_b   1.000
_cell.length_c   1.000
_cell.angle_alpha   90.00
_cell.angle_beta   90.00
_cell.angle_gamma   90.00
#
_symmetry.space_group_name_H-M   'P 1'
#
loop_
_entity.id
_entity.type
_entity.pdbx_description
1 polymer ?
#
loop_
_entity_poly.entity_id
_entity_poly.type
_entity_poly.pdbx_seq_one_letter_code
_entity_poly.pdbx_strand_id
1 'polypeptide(L)'
;MKNSIIAMACVLSVLHLATAGAFVENPCRKILAEEFHNEYSGSNPRLRDRAMYAELCSSNFQHARNIINRAQKSGIDSSLGSSYGLFSPGEGGAQSAVPSSDALFNEARFSQWKSAYCSTNSSADASRAAEFLMQKAVAQPVASAWSTCMRKREGLTCWAAPHVSQEEEILLNINWTKTDSSPPLVQHSFLSRGAAAKFEDVPARRILPVGYRLNTGTLQIPVTKQTDNGITANLTVNHEGAEHSCNIFIPGERDFALITPFVAQ
;
A
#
# COMPACT_ATOMS: atom_id res chain seq x y z
N MET A 1 -40.36 -35.98 43.54
CA MET A 1 -40.70 -35.13 42.37
C MET A 1 -39.53 -34.20 42.11
N LYS A 2 -38.98 -34.26 40.89
CA LYS A 2 -37.75 -33.60 40.44
C LYS A 2 -37.99 -32.11 40.22
N ASN A 3 -37.21 -31.24 40.87
CA ASN A 3 -37.01 -29.85 40.43
C ASN A 3 -35.56 -29.69 39.98
N SER A 4 -35.35 -29.63 38.67
CA SER A 4 -34.08 -29.24 38.06
C SER A 4 -34.17 -27.76 37.70
N ILE A 5 -33.31 -26.95 38.32
CA ILE A 5 -33.07 -25.56 37.92
C ILE A 5 -31.99 -25.61 36.83
N ILE A 6 -32.38 -25.31 35.59
CA ILE A 6 -31.44 -25.15 34.47
C ILE A 6 -30.95 -23.70 34.51
N ALA A 7 -29.70 -23.51 34.91
CA ALA A 7 -29.00 -22.24 34.77
C ALA A 7 -28.59 -22.07 33.30
N MET A 8 -29.28 -21.18 32.58
CA MET A 8 -28.99 -20.82 31.21
C MET A 8 -27.88 -19.76 31.21
N ALA A 9 -26.64 -20.19 30.95
CA ALA A 9 -25.51 -19.28 30.78
C ALA A 9 -25.63 -18.58 29.42
N CYS A 10 -26.02 -17.30 29.43
CA CYS A 10 -25.89 -16.41 28.29
C CYS A 10 -24.41 -16.20 27.96
N VAL A 11 -23.91 -16.95 26.98
CA VAL A 11 -22.65 -16.66 26.31
C VAL A 11 -22.86 -15.40 25.47
N LEU A 12 -22.53 -14.25 26.06
CA LEU A 12 -22.36 -12.99 25.33
C LEU A 12 -21.15 -13.17 24.40
N SER A 13 -21.42 -13.55 23.16
CA SER A 13 -20.46 -13.45 22.07
C SER A 13 -20.07 -11.98 21.92
N VAL A 14 -18.89 -11.63 22.44
CA VAL A 14 -18.21 -10.37 22.14
C VAL A 14 -17.85 -10.40 20.66
N LEU A 15 -18.77 -9.93 19.83
CA LEU A 15 -18.52 -9.54 18.45
C LEU A 15 -17.40 -8.49 18.48
N HIS A 16 -16.17 -8.97 18.30
CA HIS A 16 -15.05 -8.12 17.94
C HIS A 16 -15.37 -7.59 16.54
N LEU A 17 -16.03 -6.44 16.50
CA LEU A 17 -16.07 -5.58 15.33
C LEU A 17 -14.61 -5.22 15.04
N ALA A 18 -13.97 -6.01 14.21
CA ALA A 18 -12.83 -5.56 13.43
C ALA A 18 -13.33 -4.30 12.73
N THR A 19 -12.90 -3.14 13.22
CA THR A 19 -13.17 -1.86 12.58
C THR A 19 -12.60 -1.97 11.18
N ALA A 20 -13.49 -2.20 10.22
CA ALA A 20 -13.20 -2.06 8.81
C ALA A 20 -12.54 -0.69 8.65
N GLY A 21 -11.27 -0.68 8.29
CA GLY A 21 -10.52 0.55 8.09
C GLY A 21 -11.21 1.34 7.01
N ALA A 22 -11.98 2.34 7.41
CA ALA A 22 -12.45 3.39 6.52
C ALA A 22 -11.20 3.95 5.83
N PHE A 23 -11.24 4.05 4.50
CA PHE A 23 -10.21 4.72 3.71
C PHE A 23 -10.21 6.20 4.09
N VAL A 24 -9.53 6.54 5.19
CA VAL A 24 -9.12 7.92 5.43
C VAL A 24 -8.05 8.19 4.41
N GLU A 25 -8.39 9.02 3.42
CA GLU A 25 -7.47 9.52 2.42
C GLU A 25 -6.25 10.11 3.15
N ASN A 26 -5.12 9.41 3.08
CA ASN A 26 -3.90 9.80 3.78
C ASN A 26 -3.37 11.10 3.16
N PRO A 27 -3.41 12.26 3.85
CA PRO A 27 -3.00 13.53 3.27
C PRO A 27 -1.53 13.52 2.84
N CYS A 28 -0.70 12.67 3.46
CA CYS A 28 0.69 12.51 3.06
C CYS A 28 0.81 11.88 1.67
N ARG A 29 -0.06 10.92 1.33
CA ARG A 29 -0.03 10.23 0.02
C ARG A 29 -0.16 11.21 -1.14
N LYS A 30 -0.91 12.30 -0.96
CA LYS A 30 -1.06 13.36 -1.96
C LYS A 30 0.28 13.96 -2.40
N ILE A 31 1.20 14.21 -1.47
CA ILE A 31 2.55 14.74 -1.75
C ILE A 31 3.29 13.85 -2.76
N LEU A 32 3.20 12.54 -2.55
CA LEU A 32 3.89 11.55 -3.36
C LEU A 32 3.20 11.35 -4.72
N ALA A 33 1.88 11.21 -4.71
CA ALA A 33 1.09 10.92 -5.90
C ALA A 33 1.06 12.11 -6.88
N GLU A 34 0.90 13.33 -6.38
CA GLU A 34 0.89 14.52 -7.25
C GLU A 34 2.19 14.67 -8.01
N GLU A 35 3.32 14.55 -7.31
CA GLU A 35 4.61 14.71 -7.99
C GLU A 35 4.94 13.53 -8.89
N PHE A 36 4.61 12.31 -8.47
CA PHE A 36 4.71 11.14 -9.33
C PHE A 36 3.94 11.31 -10.65
N HIS A 37 2.74 11.91 -10.61
CA HIS A 37 1.96 12.18 -11.83
C HIS A 37 2.51 13.37 -12.62
N ASN A 38 3.08 14.39 -11.97
CA ASN A 38 3.68 15.54 -12.65
C ASN A 38 4.94 15.15 -13.44
N GLU A 39 5.78 14.30 -12.86
CA GLU A 39 7.04 13.82 -13.46
C GLU A 39 6.88 12.50 -14.23
N TYR A 40 5.65 12.02 -14.40
CA TYR A 40 5.33 10.67 -14.89
C TYR A 40 6.07 10.30 -16.19
N SER A 41 6.18 11.23 -17.14
CA SER A 41 6.87 11.00 -18.43
C SER A 41 8.41 10.94 -18.31
N GLY A 42 8.98 11.56 -17.27
CA GLY A 42 10.42 11.58 -17.00
C GLY A 42 10.91 10.48 -16.05
N SER A 43 10.01 9.80 -15.34
CA SER A 43 10.36 8.70 -14.42
C SER A 43 10.80 7.42 -15.15
N ASN A 44 11.53 6.55 -14.45
CA ASN A 44 11.91 5.23 -14.95
C ASN A 44 10.65 4.41 -15.34
N PRO A 45 10.49 3.97 -16.61
CA PRO A 45 9.26 3.32 -17.08
C PRO A 45 8.87 2.08 -16.26
N ARG A 46 9.84 1.25 -15.86
CA ARG A 46 9.56 0.04 -15.08
C ARG A 46 8.99 0.37 -13.71
N LEU A 47 9.56 1.35 -13.01
CA LEU A 47 9.06 1.75 -11.68
C LEU A 47 7.74 2.48 -11.78
N ARG A 48 7.62 3.38 -12.76
CA ARG A 48 6.42 4.13 -13.09
C ARG A 48 5.23 3.23 -13.36
N ASP A 49 5.38 2.26 -14.24
CA ASP A 49 4.26 1.42 -14.67
C ASP A 49 3.78 0.50 -13.55
N ARG A 50 4.71 -0.01 -12.73
CA ARG A 50 4.38 -0.79 -11.54
C ARG A 50 3.67 0.05 -10.48
N ALA A 51 4.16 1.27 -10.25
CA ALA A 51 3.55 2.21 -9.30
C ALA A 51 2.11 2.56 -9.71
N MET A 52 1.92 2.89 -10.99
CA MET A 52 0.61 3.18 -11.57
C MET A 52 -0.32 1.97 -11.49
N TYR A 53 0.15 0.78 -11.83
CA TYR A 53 -0.67 -0.43 -11.75
C TYR A 53 -1.12 -0.73 -10.31
N ALA A 54 -0.22 -0.61 -9.33
CA ALA A 54 -0.57 -0.73 -7.92
C ALA A 54 -1.57 0.34 -7.46
N GLU A 55 -1.39 1.58 -7.92
CA GLU A 55 -2.30 2.69 -7.63
C GLU A 55 -3.71 2.40 -8.17
N LEU A 56 -3.83 1.96 -9.42
CA LEU A 56 -5.10 1.57 -10.04
C LEU A 56 -5.77 0.39 -9.31
N CYS A 57 -5.01 -0.62 -8.91
CA CYS A 57 -5.54 -1.71 -8.09
C CYS A 57 -6.06 -1.25 -6.72
N SER A 58 -5.49 -0.18 -6.16
CA SER A 58 -5.98 0.43 -4.91
C SER A 58 -7.19 1.37 -5.10
N SER A 59 -7.50 1.76 -6.33
CA SER A 59 -8.42 2.84 -6.66
C SER A 59 -9.87 2.37 -6.85
N ASN A 60 -10.83 3.25 -6.55
CA ASN A 60 -12.17 3.16 -7.13
C ASN A 60 -12.18 3.80 -8.53
N PHE A 61 -13.29 3.65 -9.27
CA PHE A 61 -13.38 4.14 -10.65
C PHE A 61 -13.14 5.65 -10.78
N GLN A 62 -13.73 6.46 -9.91
CA GLN A 62 -13.57 7.93 -9.98
C GLN A 62 -12.11 8.34 -9.76
N HIS A 63 -11.45 7.73 -8.77
CA HIS A 63 -10.03 8.00 -8.51
C HIS A 63 -9.15 7.53 -9.67
N ALA A 64 -9.40 6.33 -10.21
CA ALA A 64 -8.68 5.80 -11.37
C ALA A 64 -8.83 6.70 -12.60
N ARG A 65 -10.04 7.21 -12.87
CA ARG A 65 -10.31 8.15 -13.97
C ARG A 65 -9.50 9.44 -13.80
N ASN A 66 -9.45 9.98 -12.59
CA ASN A 66 -8.66 11.18 -12.30
C ASN A 66 -7.15 10.95 -12.50
N ILE A 67 -6.64 9.80 -12.05
CA ILE A 67 -5.23 9.41 -12.22
C ILE A 67 -4.88 9.30 -13.71
N ILE A 68 -5.68 8.57 -14.49
CA ILE A 68 -5.46 8.37 -15.93
C ILE A 68 -5.49 9.71 -16.66
N ASN A 69 -6.49 10.55 -16.38
CA ASN A 69 -6.61 11.87 -16.98
C ASN A 69 -5.41 12.78 -16.65
N ARG A 70 -4.80 12.62 -15.48
CA ARG A 70 -3.61 13.38 -15.08
C ARG A 70 -2.36 12.87 -15.78
N ALA A 71 -2.13 11.55 -15.80
CA ALA A 71 -1.00 10.93 -16.48
C ALA A 71 -1.00 11.19 -18.00
N GLN A 72 -2.17 11.27 -18.62
CA GLN A 72 -2.31 11.65 -20.04
C GLN A 72 -1.88 13.10 -20.32
N LYS A 73 -2.08 14.02 -19.36
CA LYS A 73 -1.72 15.44 -19.52
C LYS A 73 -0.22 15.71 -19.36
N SER A 74 0.52 14.86 -18.65
CA SER A 74 1.97 15.01 -18.37
C SER A 74 2.89 14.56 -19.52
N GLY A 75 2.33 14.11 -20.65
CA GLY A 75 3.08 13.93 -21.90
C GLY A 75 3.33 12.48 -22.32
N ILE A 76 2.98 12.21 -23.58
CA ILE A 76 3.32 11.06 -24.44
C ILE A 76 3.04 9.67 -23.84
N ASP A 77 1.78 9.26 -23.88
CA ASP A 77 1.37 8.22 -24.82
C ASP A 77 -0.16 8.11 -24.80
N SER A 78 -0.82 8.28 -25.94
CA SER A 78 -2.23 7.88 -26.11
C SER A 78 -2.43 6.37 -25.85
N SER A 79 -1.33 5.63 -25.68
CA SER A 79 -1.24 4.23 -25.32
C SER A 79 -1.40 3.93 -23.83
N LEU A 80 -1.53 4.92 -22.93
CA LEU A 80 -1.51 4.66 -21.47
C LEU A 80 -2.51 3.59 -21.04
N GLY A 81 -3.79 3.69 -21.42
CA GLY A 81 -4.73 2.62 -21.09
C GLY A 81 -4.62 1.39 -21.99
N SER A 82 -3.92 1.45 -23.13
CA SER A 82 -3.55 0.25 -23.89
C SER A 82 -2.43 -0.53 -23.18
N SER A 83 -1.49 0.18 -22.57
CA SER A 83 -0.35 -0.35 -21.80
C SER A 83 -0.80 -1.05 -20.52
N TYR A 84 -1.98 -0.70 -20.00
CA TYR A 84 -2.62 -1.37 -18.87
C TYR A 84 -3.79 -2.29 -19.27
N GLY A 85 -4.12 -2.42 -20.56
CA GLY A 85 -5.28 -3.19 -21.02
C GLY A 85 -6.64 -2.65 -20.55
N LEU A 86 -6.68 -1.37 -20.16
CA LEU A 86 -7.88 -0.62 -19.81
C LEU A 86 -8.70 -0.22 -21.05
N PHE A 87 -8.06 -0.21 -22.23
CA PHE A 87 -8.67 0.02 -23.53
C PHE A 87 -8.44 -1.18 -24.45
N SER A 88 -9.49 -1.68 -25.11
CA SER A 88 -9.35 -2.67 -26.17
C SER A 88 -8.99 -1.98 -27.49
N PRO A 89 -7.91 -2.41 -28.19
CA PRO A 89 -7.66 -1.97 -29.55
C PRO A 89 -8.63 -2.70 -30.49
N GLY A 90 -9.82 -2.15 -30.74
CA GLY A 90 -10.77 -2.81 -31.66
C GLY A 90 -12.20 -2.30 -31.72
N GLU A 91 -12.65 -1.44 -30.80
CA GLU A 91 -14.01 -0.85 -30.91
C GLU A 91 -14.08 0.40 -31.78
N GLY A 92 -12.99 0.71 -32.48
CA GLY A 92 -12.99 1.66 -33.58
C GLY A 92 -13.34 0.95 -34.88
N GLY A 93 -14.63 0.66 -35.08
CA GLY A 93 -15.13 0.37 -36.43
C GLY A 93 -14.73 1.52 -37.36
N ALA A 94 -14.27 1.19 -38.56
CA ALA A 94 -13.82 2.14 -39.57
C ALA A 94 -14.96 3.09 -39.98
N GLN A 95 -15.11 4.20 -39.26
CA GLN A 95 -15.62 5.50 -39.73
C GLN A 95 -15.70 6.50 -38.56
N SER A 96 -14.94 7.58 -38.69
CA SER A 96 -15.31 8.94 -38.30
C SER A 96 -15.99 9.17 -36.95
N ALA A 97 -15.21 9.11 -35.87
CA ALA A 97 -15.21 10.04 -34.73
C ALA A 97 -14.26 9.46 -33.68
N VAL A 98 -13.27 10.22 -33.22
CA VAL A 98 -12.51 9.84 -32.02
C VAL A 98 -13.54 9.75 -30.89
N PRO A 99 -13.87 8.56 -30.34
CA PRO A 99 -14.74 8.49 -29.19
C PRO A 99 -14.03 9.26 -28.09
N SER A 100 -14.72 10.17 -27.40
CA SER A 100 -14.14 10.81 -26.22
C SER A 100 -13.59 9.73 -25.29
N SER A 101 -12.42 9.96 -24.69
CA SER A 101 -11.77 9.00 -23.78
C SER A 101 -12.73 8.49 -22.67
N ASP A 102 -13.74 9.29 -22.35
CA ASP A 102 -14.84 8.99 -21.45
C ASP A 102 -15.77 7.85 -21.89
N ALA A 103 -15.91 7.58 -23.20
CA ALA A 103 -16.74 6.50 -23.70
C ALA A 103 -16.06 5.13 -23.59
N LEU A 104 -14.71 5.10 -23.65
CA LEU A 104 -13.93 3.87 -23.64
C LEU A 104 -13.51 3.42 -22.23
N PHE A 105 -13.43 4.33 -21.26
CA PHE A 105 -13.14 4.04 -19.84
C PHE A 105 -14.36 4.31 -18.95
N ASN A 106 -15.15 3.28 -18.69
CA ASN A 106 -16.31 3.33 -17.80
C ASN A 106 -16.15 2.41 -16.57
N GLU A 107 -17.05 2.57 -15.59
CA GLU A 107 -16.97 1.85 -14.31
C GLU A 107 -17.06 0.33 -14.46
N ALA A 108 -17.89 -0.16 -15.40
CA ALA A 108 -18.04 -1.59 -15.64
C ALA A 108 -16.74 -2.20 -16.18
N ARG A 109 -16.09 -1.53 -17.14
CA ARG A 109 -14.79 -1.95 -17.67
C ARG A 109 -13.69 -1.91 -16.63
N PHE A 110 -13.63 -0.83 -15.85
CA PHE A 110 -12.64 -0.73 -14.79
C PHE A 110 -12.84 -1.82 -13.73
N SER A 111 -14.09 -2.12 -13.37
CA SER A 111 -14.43 -3.20 -12.43
C SER A 111 -14.04 -4.58 -12.99
N GLN A 112 -14.28 -4.83 -14.28
CA GLN A 112 -13.86 -6.05 -14.96
C GLN A 112 -12.34 -6.18 -14.98
N TRP A 113 -11.62 -5.14 -15.40
CA TRP A 113 -10.16 -5.09 -15.39
C TRP A 113 -9.61 -5.34 -13.97
N LYS A 114 -10.13 -4.62 -12.97
CA LYS A 114 -9.70 -4.76 -11.57
C LYS A 114 -9.93 -6.18 -11.05
N SER A 115 -11.05 -6.80 -11.41
CA SER A 115 -11.37 -8.18 -11.01
C SER A 115 -10.46 -9.21 -11.70
N ALA A 116 -10.11 -9.00 -12.97
CA ALA A 116 -9.23 -9.89 -13.69
C ALA A 116 -7.77 -9.79 -13.21
N TYR A 117 -7.29 -8.58 -12.94
CA TYR A 117 -5.86 -8.31 -12.80
C TYR A 117 -5.40 -8.00 -11.37
N CYS A 118 -6.28 -7.46 -10.53
CA CYS A 118 -5.94 -7.11 -9.14
C CYS A 118 -6.41 -8.12 -8.09
N SER A 119 -7.05 -9.23 -8.49
CA SER A 119 -7.75 -10.16 -7.58
C SER A 119 -6.89 -10.79 -6.48
N THR A 120 -5.58 -10.86 -6.66
CA THR A 120 -4.65 -11.42 -5.65
C THR A 120 -4.23 -10.41 -4.60
N ASN A 121 -4.55 -9.12 -4.78
CA ASN A 121 -4.02 -8.04 -3.96
C ASN A 121 -5.16 -7.35 -3.20
N SER A 122 -5.01 -7.19 -1.88
CA SER A 122 -5.93 -6.36 -1.13
C SER A 122 -5.77 -4.89 -1.57
N SER A 123 -6.85 -4.12 -1.56
CA SER A 123 -6.80 -2.69 -1.92
C SER A 123 -5.82 -1.91 -1.03
N ALA A 124 -5.66 -2.33 0.23
CA ALA A 124 -4.73 -1.73 1.17
C ALA A 124 -3.27 -2.06 0.84
N ASP A 125 -2.97 -3.32 0.46
CA ASP A 125 -1.62 -3.72 0.05
C ASP A 125 -1.24 -3.10 -1.29
N ALA A 126 -2.17 -3.02 -2.23
CA ALA A 126 -1.98 -2.29 -3.47
C ALA A 126 -1.67 -0.80 -3.22
N SER A 127 -2.36 -0.17 -2.27
CA SER A 127 -2.08 1.23 -1.89
C SER A 127 -0.67 1.38 -1.32
N ARG A 128 -0.24 0.48 -0.43
CA ARG A 128 1.12 0.50 0.16
C ARG A 128 2.20 0.20 -0.87
N ALA A 129 1.93 -0.71 -1.80
CA ALA A 129 2.81 -1.00 -2.91
C ALA A 129 2.97 0.23 -3.82
N ALA A 130 1.88 0.93 -4.13
CA ALA A 130 1.92 2.18 -4.88
C ALA A 130 2.81 3.21 -4.18
N GLU A 131 2.61 3.44 -2.87
CA GLU A 131 3.44 4.37 -2.09
C GLU A 131 4.93 3.97 -2.09
N PHE A 132 5.25 2.70 -1.95
CA PHE A 132 6.64 2.23 -1.98
C PHE A 132 7.29 2.41 -3.38
N LEU A 133 6.55 2.10 -4.44
CA LEU A 133 7.05 2.18 -5.82
C LEU A 133 7.17 3.64 -6.29
N MET A 134 6.23 4.51 -5.93
CA MET A 134 6.30 5.94 -6.20
C MET A 134 7.50 6.57 -5.50
N GLN A 135 7.82 6.19 -4.25
CA GLN A 135 9.04 6.65 -3.57
C GLN A 135 10.32 6.32 -4.36
N LYS A 136 10.35 5.21 -5.10
CA LYS A 136 11.47 4.85 -5.98
C LYS A 136 11.49 5.64 -7.29
N ALA A 137 10.34 6.19 -7.71
CA ALA A 137 10.17 6.84 -9.00
C ALA A 137 10.30 8.38 -8.94
N VAL A 138 10.04 8.99 -7.77
CA VAL A 138 10.14 10.45 -7.56
C VAL A 138 11.52 10.88 -7.06
N ALA A 139 11.81 12.17 -7.18
CA ALA A 139 13.03 12.75 -6.63
C ALA A 139 13.10 12.64 -5.09
N GLN A 140 14.33 12.51 -4.55
CA GLN A 140 14.58 12.36 -3.11
C GLN A 140 13.94 13.45 -2.21
N PRO A 141 13.90 14.75 -2.60
CA PRO A 141 13.23 15.77 -1.79
C PRO A 141 11.74 15.50 -1.59
N VAL A 142 11.08 14.91 -2.58
CA VAL A 142 9.64 14.59 -2.58
C VAL A 142 9.37 13.42 -1.63
N ALA A 143 10.16 12.34 -1.76
CA ALA A 143 10.11 11.21 -0.83
C ALA A 143 10.39 11.65 0.62
N SER A 144 11.30 12.61 0.81
CA SER A 144 11.63 13.17 2.12
C SER A 144 10.49 14.03 2.69
N ALA A 145 9.82 14.84 1.85
CA ALA A 145 8.65 15.62 2.24
C ALA A 145 7.47 14.71 2.65
N TRP A 146 7.21 13.66 1.86
CA TRP A 146 6.23 12.62 2.19
C TRP A 146 6.55 11.93 3.52
N SER A 147 7.80 11.49 3.74
CA SER A 147 8.21 10.86 5.00
C SER A 147 8.07 11.82 6.18
N THR A 148 8.41 13.10 5.99
CA THR A 148 8.21 14.13 7.02
C THR A 148 6.74 14.30 7.39
N CYS A 149 5.83 14.23 6.41
CA CYS A 149 4.40 14.20 6.70
C CYS A 149 4.01 12.95 7.50
N MET A 150 4.48 11.77 7.11
CA MET A 150 4.19 10.52 7.81
C MET A 150 4.65 10.53 9.28
N ARG A 151 5.78 11.18 9.58
CA ARG A 151 6.30 11.35 10.96
C ARG A 151 5.44 12.23 11.85
N LYS A 152 4.67 13.15 11.28
CA LYS A 152 3.79 14.06 12.05
C LYS A 152 2.45 13.43 12.43
N ARG A 153 2.16 12.22 11.92
CA ARG A 153 0.91 11.52 12.22
C ARG A 153 0.90 11.08 13.67
N GLU A 154 -0.16 11.45 14.37
CA GLU A 154 -0.39 11.05 15.75
C GLU A 154 -0.62 9.53 15.86
N GLY A 155 -0.15 8.94 16.95
CA GLY A 155 -0.25 7.52 17.24
C GLY A 155 0.79 6.67 16.52
N LEU A 156 0.45 5.38 16.32
CA LEU A 156 1.31 4.43 15.64
C LEU A 156 1.16 4.56 14.12
N THR A 157 2.26 4.88 13.44
CA THR A 157 2.34 4.93 11.97
C THR A 157 3.53 4.13 11.50
N CYS A 158 3.35 3.31 10.46
CA CYS A 158 4.44 2.51 9.92
C CYS A 158 4.47 2.55 8.40
N TRP A 159 5.67 2.60 7.82
CA TRP A 159 5.87 2.61 6.38
C TRP A 159 7.21 1.99 5.99
N ALA A 160 7.29 1.53 4.74
CA ALA A 160 8.56 1.13 4.13
C ALA A 160 9.12 2.27 3.28
N ALA A 161 10.45 2.40 3.29
CA ALA A 161 11.19 3.30 2.41
C ALA A 161 12.34 2.53 1.73
N PRO A 162 12.65 2.84 0.45
CA PRO A 162 13.84 2.31 -0.21
C PRO A 162 15.12 2.70 0.55
N HIS A 163 16.09 1.79 0.68
CA HIS A 163 17.39 2.12 1.26
C HIS A 163 18.31 2.71 0.18
N VAL A 164 18.62 4.01 0.30
CA VAL A 164 19.31 4.78 -0.76
C VAL A 164 20.72 4.25 -1.06
N SER A 165 21.38 3.61 -0.10
CA SER A 165 22.75 3.09 -0.24
C SER A 165 22.87 1.57 -0.39
N GLN A 166 21.77 0.82 -0.29
CA GLN A 166 21.80 -0.66 -0.33
C GLN A 166 20.54 -1.17 -1.02
N GLU A 167 20.62 -1.49 -2.31
CA GLU A 167 19.46 -1.81 -3.15
C GLU A 167 18.63 -3.01 -2.67
N GLU A 168 19.26 -3.95 -1.95
CA GLU A 168 18.61 -5.15 -1.40
C GLU A 168 17.99 -4.93 0.00
N GLU A 169 18.22 -3.76 0.59
CA GLU A 169 17.72 -3.40 1.92
C GLU A 169 16.56 -2.42 1.83
N ILE A 170 15.63 -2.58 2.77
CA ILE A 170 14.48 -1.71 2.92
C ILE A 170 14.46 -1.20 4.35
N LEU A 171 14.16 0.07 4.53
CA LEU A 171 13.95 0.65 5.84
C LEU A 171 12.48 0.52 6.23
N LEU A 172 12.20 -0.28 7.26
CA LEU A 172 10.94 -0.20 7.97
C LEU A 172 11.02 0.96 8.96
N ASN A 173 10.08 1.88 8.85
CA ASN A 173 9.96 3.02 9.75
C ASN A 173 8.76 2.76 10.66
N ILE A 174 8.99 2.74 11.97
CA ILE A 174 7.98 2.61 13.00
C ILE A 174 7.96 3.93 13.75
N ASN A 175 6.90 4.71 13.59
CA ASN A 175 6.75 6.00 14.22
C ASN A 175 5.70 5.95 15.31
N TRP A 176 6.05 6.44 16.49
CA TRP A 176 5.12 6.74 17.56
C TRP A 176 5.14 8.23 17.85
N THR A 177 3.99 8.89 17.76
CA THR A 177 3.87 10.31 18.10
C THR A 177 2.69 10.51 19.02
N LYS A 178 2.99 10.69 20.31
CA LYS A 178 2.08 11.17 21.34
C LYS A 178 2.93 11.84 22.43
N THR A 179 2.62 13.08 22.80
CA THR A 179 3.49 13.91 23.65
C THR A 179 3.30 13.69 25.15
N ASP A 180 2.16 13.13 25.56
CA ASP A 180 1.69 13.26 26.95
C ASP A 180 1.55 11.91 27.68
N SER A 181 2.06 10.81 27.12
CA SER A 181 1.73 9.48 27.62
C SER A 181 2.92 8.51 27.67
N SER A 182 2.74 7.44 28.45
CA SER A 182 3.72 6.36 28.58
C SER A 182 4.04 5.72 27.22
N PRO A 183 5.27 5.24 26.98
CA PRO A 183 5.62 4.59 25.72
C PRO A 183 4.78 3.32 25.51
N PRO A 184 4.28 3.06 24.29
CA PRO A 184 3.52 1.85 24.00
C PRO A 184 4.44 0.62 24.01
N LEU A 185 3.85 -0.53 24.34
CA LEU A 185 4.54 -1.81 24.43
C LEU A 185 4.19 -2.69 23.24
N VAL A 186 5.20 -3.23 22.56
CA VAL A 186 5.01 -4.19 21.48
C VAL A 186 4.37 -5.46 22.03
N GLN A 187 3.16 -5.79 21.57
CA GLN A 187 2.49 -7.04 21.88
C GLN A 187 2.84 -8.12 20.85
N HIS A 188 2.85 -7.74 19.58
CA HIS A 188 3.09 -8.64 18.47
C HIS A 188 3.81 -7.92 17.34
N SER A 189 4.77 -8.60 16.71
CA SER A 189 5.39 -8.14 15.48
C SER A 189 5.62 -9.35 14.58
N PHE A 190 5.44 -9.15 13.27
CA PHE A 190 5.58 -10.22 12.29
C PHE A 190 6.20 -9.68 11.01
N LEU A 191 7.10 -10.48 10.43
CA LEU A 191 7.76 -10.24 9.16
C LEU A 191 7.71 -11.51 8.31
N SER A 192 7.09 -11.40 7.14
CA SER A 192 6.79 -12.55 6.28
C SER A 192 7.95 -12.98 5.36
N ARG A 193 7.76 -14.13 4.70
CA ARG A 193 8.55 -14.63 3.55
C ARG A 193 10.07 -14.64 3.75
N GLY A 194 10.50 -14.97 4.97
CA GLY A 194 11.91 -15.13 5.31
C GLY A 194 12.69 -13.82 5.46
N ALA A 195 12.08 -12.65 5.24
CA ALA A 195 12.77 -11.39 5.46
C ALA A 195 13.28 -11.29 6.91
N ALA A 196 14.45 -10.68 7.08
CA ALA A 196 15.13 -10.58 8.37
C ALA A 196 15.29 -9.11 8.76
N ALA A 197 14.79 -8.76 9.94
CA ALA A 197 15.01 -7.44 10.53
C ALA A 197 16.38 -7.39 11.20
N LYS A 198 17.13 -6.32 10.94
CA LYS A 198 18.38 -6.02 11.63
C LYS A 198 18.09 -5.25 12.91
N PHE A 199 17.63 -5.99 13.92
CA PHE A 199 17.35 -5.48 15.26
C PHE A 199 17.87 -6.47 16.29
N GLU A 200 18.51 -5.97 17.35
CA GLU A 200 19.13 -6.80 18.37
C GLU A 200 18.11 -7.69 19.09
N ASP A 201 18.51 -8.93 19.37
CA ASP A 201 17.72 -9.94 20.07
C ASP A 201 16.32 -10.20 19.48
N VAL A 202 16.14 -9.93 18.18
CA VAL A 202 14.86 -10.17 17.50
C VAL A 202 14.79 -11.62 17.00
N PRO A 203 13.76 -12.40 17.39
CA PRO A 203 13.56 -13.72 16.82
C PRO A 203 13.30 -13.65 15.31
N ALA A 204 13.59 -14.75 14.62
CA ALA A 204 13.27 -14.87 13.19
C ALA A 204 11.79 -14.53 12.92
N ARG A 205 11.52 -13.89 11.77
CA ARG A 205 10.17 -13.47 11.34
C ARG A 205 9.50 -12.43 12.24
N ARG A 206 10.27 -11.69 13.05
CA ARG A 206 9.79 -10.56 13.85
C ARG A 206 10.52 -9.28 13.46
N ILE A 207 9.87 -8.16 13.74
CA ILE A 207 10.42 -6.82 13.49
C ILE A 207 11.00 -6.25 14.80
N LEU A 208 10.30 -6.50 15.91
CA LEU A 208 10.65 -6.08 17.26
C LEU A 208 10.31 -7.17 18.28
N PRO A 209 11.05 -7.31 19.39
CA PRO A 209 10.73 -8.25 20.44
C PRO A 209 9.44 -7.87 21.18
N VAL A 210 8.75 -8.87 21.72
CA VAL A 210 7.58 -8.63 22.59
C VAL A 210 8.02 -7.90 23.86
N GLY A 211 7.24 -6.92 24.29
CA GLY A 211 7.56 -6.09 25.46
C GLY A 211 8.50 -4.93 25.15
N TYR A 212 8.98 -4.79 23.91
CA TYR A 212 9.77 -3.63 23.50
C TYR A 212 8.97 -2.33 23.70
N ARG A 213 9.58 -1.31 24.29
CA ARG A 213 8.98 0.02 24.51
C ARG A 213 9.32 0.92 23.34
N LEU A 214 8.32 1.41 22.60
CA LEU A 214 8.57 2.39 21.55
C LEU A 214 8.79 3.78 22.17
N ASN A 215 9.93 4.38 21.88
CA ASN A 215 10.17 5.79 22.20
C ASN A 215 9.38 6.68 21.22
N THR A 216 9.06 7.90 21.65
CA THR A 216 8.51 8.92 20.77
C THR A 216 9.50 9.24 19.65
N GLY A 217 9.00 9.31 18.42
CA GLY A 217 9.77 9.50 17.20
C GLY A 217 9.73 8.28 16.28
N THR A 218 10.64 8.27 15.30
CA THR A 218 10.73 7.21 14.30
C THR A 218 11.91 6.29 14.58
N LEU A 219 11.61 5.00 14.79
CA LEU A 219 12.59 3.94 14.79
C LEU A 219 12.75 3.39 13.36
N GLN A 220 13.98 3.36 12.86
CA GLN A 220 14.30 2.80 11.54
C GLN A 220 14.95 1.43 11.70
N ILE A 221 14.37 0.43 11.06
CA ILE A 221 14.83 -0.96 11.13
C ILE A 221 15.12 -1.42 9.71
N PRO A 222 16.41 -1.62 9.36
CA PRO A 222 16.76 -2.24 8.09
C PRO A 222 16.24 -3.67 8.02
N VAL A 223 15.70 -4.03 6.86
CA VAL A 223 15.21 -5.36 6.54
C VAL A 223 15.89 -5.83 5.27
N THR A 224 16.53 -6.98 5.34
CA THR A 224 17.12 -7.65 4.18
C THR A 224 16.08 -8.56 3.53
N LYS A 225 15.86 -8.38 2.23
CA LYS A 225 15.05 -9.33 1.44
C LYS A 225 15.82 -10.63 1.26
N GLN A 226 15.16 -11.77 1.47
CA GLN A 226 15.76 -13.09 1.17
C GLN A 226 15.29 -13.66 -0.17
N THR A 227 14.20 -13.14 -0.73
CA THR A 227 13.65 -13.58 -2.01
C THR A 227 13.04 -12.38 -2.75
N ASP A 228 12.81 -12.52 -4.04
CA ASP A 228 12.12 -11.51 -4.88
C ASP A 228 10.62 -11.38 -4.61
N ASN A 229 10.12 -12.02 -3.56
CA ASN A 229 8.71 -12.04 -3.20
C ASN A 229 8.31 -10.80 -2.40
N GLY A 230 7.03 -10.43 -2.44
CA GLY A 230 6.47 -9.37 -1.61
C GLY A 230 6.57 -9.67 -0.12
N ILE A 231 6.87 -8.65 0.68
CA ILE A 231 7.06 -8.75 2.12
C ILE A 231 5.94 -7.98 2.82
N THR A 232 5.21 -8.69 3.67
CA THR A 232 4.30 -8.10 4.65
C THR A 232 4.98 -7.99 6.00
N ALA A 233 4.79 -6.85 6.66
CA ALA A 233 5.18 -6.57 8.03
C ALA A 233 3.95 -6.09 8.82
N ASN A 234 3.76 -6.62 10.03
CA ASN A 234 2.70 -6.20 10.94
C ASN A 234 3.29 -5.89 12.30
N LEU A 235 2.78 -4.84 12.95
CA LEU A 235 3.12 -4.50 14.32
C LEU A 235 1.84 -4.13 15.06
N THR A 236 1.72 -4.70 16.26
CA THR A 236 0.64 -4.42 17.20
C THR A 236 1.27 -4.00 18.53
N VAL A 237 0.81 -2.86 19.06
CA VAL A 237 1.26 -2.31 20.34
C VAL A 237 0.08 -2.06 21.26
N ASN A 238 0.33 -2.20 22.56
CA ASN A 238 -0.58 -1.74 23.60
C ASN A 238 -0.17 -0.36 24.08
N HIS A 239 -1.11 0.56 24.13
CA HIS A 239 -0.95 1.86 24.75
C HIS A 239 -2.12 2.12 25.68
N GLU A 240 -1.87 2.20 26.99
CA GLU A 240 -2.91 2.51 27.99
C GLU A 240 -4.12 1.57 27.93
N GLY A 241 -3.91 0.29 27.58
CA GLY A 241 -4.97 -0.70 27.45
C GLY A 241 -5.66 -0.72 26.09
N ALA A 242 -5.35 0.22 25.19
CA ALA A 242 -5.82 0.24 23.81
C ALA A 242 -4.81 -0.41 22.86
N GLU A 243 -5.32 -1.20 21.91
CA GLU A 243 -4.51 -1.80 20.86
C GLU A 243 -4.39 -0.86 19.66
N HIS A 244 -3.16 -0.67 19.18
CA HIS A 244 -2.87 0.04 17.94
C HIS A 244 -2.08 -0.89 17.03
N SER A 245 -2.46 -0.95 15.76
CA SER A 245 -1.77 -1.77 14.77
C SER A 245 -1.45 -1.00 13.49
N CYS A 246 -0.37 -1.41 12.85
CA CYS A 246 0.02 -0.94 11.54
C CYS A 246 0.46 -2.12 10.68
N ASN A 247 0.20 -2.01 9.38
CA ASN A 247 0.60 -2.99 8.38
C ASN A 247 1.43 -2.29 7.31
N ILE A 248 2.49 -2.98 6.88
CA ILE A 248 3.38 -2.58 5.81
C ILE A 248 3.34 -3.70 4.76
N PHE A 249 3.25 -3.30 3.50
CA PHE A 249 3.43 -4.21 2.37
C PHE A 249 4.47 -3.64 1.41
N ILE A 250 5.45 -4.45 1.07
CA ILE A 250 6.52 -4.15 0.12
C ILE A 250 6.32 -5.12 -1.06
N PRO A 251 6.13 -4.63 -2.29
CA PRO A 251 6.00 -5.50 -3.44
C PRO A 251 7.33 -6.19 -3.77
N GLY A 252 7.24 -7.46 -4.13
CA GLY A 252 8.30 -8.23 -4.77
C GLY A 252 8.47 -7.82 -6.23
N GLU A 253 9.50 -8.31 -6.93
CA GLU A 253 9.77 -7.88 -8.30
C GLU A 253 8.69 -8.29 -9.31
N ARG A 254 8.01 -9.40 -9.05
CA ARG A 254 6.88 -9.88 -9.86
C ARG A 254 5.54 -9.26 -9.46
N ASP A 255 5.46 -8.67 -8.27
CA ASP A 255 4.24 -8.00 -7.82
C ASP A 255 4.04 -6.72 -8.63
N PHE A 256 2.83 -6.55 -9.14
CA PHE A 256 2.46 -5.43 -10.02
C PHE A 256 3.35 -5.32 -11.27
N ALA A 257 3.97 -6.40 -11.73
CA ALA A 257 4.65 -6.43 -13.02
C ALA A 257 3.61 -6.48 -14.14
N LEU A 258 3.74 -5.62 -15.15
CA LEU A 258 2.98 -5.75 -16.39
C LEU A 258 3.56 -6.93 -17.18
N ILE A 259 2.87 -8.07 -17.17
CA ILE A 259 3.29 -9.25 -17.92
C ILE A 259 2.72 -9.12 -19.35
N THR A 260 3.53 -8.65 -20.29
CA THR A 260 3.28 -8.62 -21.76
C THR A 260 2.12 -7.73 -22.27
N PRO A 261 2.18 -7.26 -23.55
CA PRO A 261 1.19 -6.32 -24.08
C PRO A 261 -0.19 -6.98 -24.17
N PHE A 262 -1.19 -6.30 -23.63
CA PHE A 262 -2.58 -6.72 -23.57
C PHE A 262 -3.16 -6.83 -24.99
N VAL A 263 -3.09 -8.02 -25.60
CA VAL A 263 -3.85 -8.34 -26.80
C VAL A 263 -5.13 -9.02 -26.34
N ALA A 264 -6.25 -8.31 -26.42
CA ALA A 264 -7.56 -8.95 -26.32
C ALA A 264 -7.64 -10.03 -27.41
N GLN A 265 -7.88 -11.29 -27.02
CA GLN A 265 -8.38 -12.31 -27.96
C GLN A 265 -9.87 -12.09 -28.17
#